data_AF-A0A2J8RSJ7-F1
#
_entry.id   AF-A0A2J8RSJ7-F1
#
_cell.length_a   1.000
_cell.length_b   1.000
_cell.length_c   1.000
_cell.angle_alpha   90.00
_cell.angle_beta   90.00
_cell.angle_gamma   90.00
#
_symmetry.space_group_name_H-M   'P 1'
#
loop_
_entity.id
_entity.type
_entity.pdbx_description
1 polymer ?
#
loop_
_entity_poly.entity_id
_entity_poly.type
_entity_poly.pdbx_seq_one_letter_code
_entity_poly.pdbx_strand_id
1 'polypeptide(L)' 'MATCSSDQSVKVWDKSESGDWHCTASWKTHSGSVWRVTWAHPEFGQVLASCSFDRTAAVWEEIVGESNDKLRGQSHW' A
#
# COMPACT_ATOMS: atom_id res chain seq x y z
N MET A 1 -6.56 -2.49 1.91
CA MET A 1 -6.22 -2.24 3.36
C MET A 1 -4.72 -2.22 3.51
N ALA A 2 -4.14 -1.26 4.25
CA ALA A 2 -2.69 -1.21 4.48
C ALA A 2 -2.33 -1.50 5.94
N THR A 3 -1.21 -2.17 6.15
CA THR A 3 -0.66 -2.51 7.46
C THR A 3 0.83 -2.18 7.52
N CYS A 4 1.31 -1.80 8.70
CA CYS A 4 2.73 -1.51 8.96
C CYS A 4 3.25 -2.36 10.13
N SER A 5 4.56 -2.60 10.18
CA SER A 5 5.17 -3.49 11.18
C SER A 5 6.52 -2.96 11.68
N SER A 6 6.91 -3.44 12.87
CA SER A 6 8.24 -3.23 13.44
C SER A 6 9.36 -3.92 12.63
N ASP A 7 9.00 -4.83 11.73
CA ASP A 7 9.94 -5.47 10.78
C ASP A 7 10.36 -4.56 9.61
N GLN A 8 9.95 -3.29 9.64
CA GLN A 8 10.25 -2.24 8.66
C GLN A 8 9.46 -2.35 7.34
N SER A 9 8.47 -3.24 7.29
CA SER A 9 7.64 -3.44 6.10
C SER A 9 6.29 -2.74 6.18
N VAL A 10 5.80 -2.40 4.99
CA VAL A 10 4.41 -2.06 4.72
C VAL A 10 3.83 -3.13 3.81
N LYS A 11 2.62 -3.56 4.12
CA LYS A 11 1.88 -4.56 3.35
C LYS A 11 0.51 -4.05 3.03
N VAL A 12 0.01 -4.50 1.90
CA VAL A 12 -1.27 -4.08 1.37
C VAL A 12 -2.06 -5.31 0.98
N TRP A 13 -3.35 -5.22 1.27
CA TRP A 13 -4.24 -6.33 1.30
C TRP A 13 -5.53 -5.96 0.60
N ASP A 14 -5.89 -6.76 -0.38
CA ASP A 14 -7.21 -6.71 -0.99
C ASP A 14 -8.10 -7.77 -0.39
N LYS A 15 -9.38 -7.43 -0.32
CA LYS A 15 -10.42 -8.36 0.12
C LYS A 15 -11.13 -8.90 -1.11
N SER A 16 -11.02 -10.21 -1.31
CA SER A 16 -11.76 -10.95 -2.34
C SER A 16 -13.27 -10.83 -2.11
N GLU A 17 -14.06 -11.02 -3.16
CA GLU A 17 -15.52 -11.18 -3.07
C GLU A 17 -15.92 -12.34 -2.15
N SER A 18 -15.08 -13.38 -2.04
CA SER A 18 -15.26 -14.49 -1.10
C SER A 18 -15.05 -14.11 0.36
N GLY A 19 -14.52 -12.92 0.63
CA GLY A 19 -14.20 -12.41 1.96
C GLY A 19 -12.77 -12.68 2.43
N ASP A 20 -11.98 -13.41 1.63
CA ASP A 20 -10.59 -13.73 1.93
C ASP A 20 -9.67 -12.51 1.70
N TRP A 21 -8.64 -12.39 2.54
CA TRP A 21 -7.63 -11.34 2.39
C TRP A 21 -6.42 -11.86 1.60
N HIS A 22 -6.03 -11.13 0.57
CA HIS A 22 -4.86 -11.42 -0.24
C HIS A 22 -3.84 -10.30 -0.13
N CYS A 23 -2.59 -10.65 0.21
CA CYS A 23 -1.48 -9.70 0.19
C CYS A 23 -1.10 -9.43 -1.26
N THR A 24 -1.43 -8.25 -1.74
CA THR A 24 -1.19 -7.78 -3.12
C THR A 24 0.21 -7.19 -3.26
N ALA A 25 0.70 -6.54 -2.21
CA ALA A 25 2.00 -5.89 -2.22
C ALA A 25 2.64 -5.86 -0.82
N SER A 26 3.95 -6.07 -0.77
CA SER A 26 4.73 -6.11 0.47
C SER A 26 6.15 -5.64 0.19
N TRP A 27 6.59 -4.58 0.87
CA TRP A 27 7.94 -4.05 0.68
C TRP A 27 8.50 -3.47 1.98
N LYS A 28 9.84 -3.43 2.07
CA LYS A 28 10.54 -2.68 3.12
C LYS A 28 10.65 -1.23 2.71
N THR A 29 10.19 -0.34 3.58
CA THR A 29 10.09 1.10 3.31
C THR A 29 11.08 1.93 4.12
N HIS A 30 11.49 1.44 5.29
CA HIS A 30 12.25 2.21 6.27
C HIS A 30 13.42 1.40 6.85
N SER A 31 14.35 2.07 7.52
CA SER A 31 15.46 1.43 8.27
C SER A 31 15.12 1.22 9.76
N GLY A 32 13.93 1.64 10.19
CA GLY A 32 13.39 1.46 11.54
C GLY A 32 11.91 1.08 11.54
N SER A 33 11.37 0.75 12.72
CA SER A 33 9.98 0.33 12.90
C SER A 33 8.99 1.33 12.30
N VAL A 34 8.08 0.83 11.47
CA VAL A 34 7.00 1.63 10.89
C VAL A 34 5.84 1.64 11.87
N TRP A 35 5.51 2.83 12.37
CA TRP A 35 4.50 2.97 13.43
C TRP A 35 3.19 3.54 12.92
N ARG A 36 3.17 4.10 11.70
CA ARG A 36 1.95 4.55 11.05
C ARG A 36 1.99 4.37 9.54
N VAL A 37 0.85 4.02 8.99
CA VAL A 37 0.54 4.02 7.57
C VAL A 37 -0.84 4.64 7.36
N THR A 38 -1.00 5.44 6.30
CA THR A 38 -2.29 6.07 5.98
C THR A 38 -2.47 6.18 4.48
N TRP A 39 -3.72 6.03 4.06
CA TRP A 39 -4.13 6.27 2.68
C TRP A 39 -4.46 7.74 2.49
N ALA A 40 -4.07 8.29 1.36
CA ALA A 40 -4.55 9.59 0.93
C ALA A 40 -6.05 9.53 0.63
N HIS A 41 -6.65 10.71 0.51
CA HIS A 41 -8.04 10.81 0.08
C HIS A 41 -8.19 10.23 -1.35
N PRO A 42 -9.27 9.48 -1.66
CA PRO A 42 -9.43 8.83 -2.96
C PRO A 42 -9.39 9.77 -4.18
N GLU A 43 -9.60 11.07 -3.98
CA GLU A 43 -9.48 12.08 -5.05
C GLU A 43 -8.05 12.20 -5.61
N PHE A 44 -7.04 11.84 -4.80
CA PHE A 44 -5.64 11.85 -5.19
C PHE A 44 -5.18 10.50 -5.76
N GLY A 45 -6.12 9.57 -6.00
CA GLY A 45 -5.81 8.22 -6.43
C GLY A 45 -5.26 7.36 -5.29
N GLN A 46 -4.47 6.35 -5.66
CA GLN A 46 -3.95 5.38 -4.70
C GLN A 46 -2.57 5.78 -4.21
N VAL A 47 -2.59 6.65 -3.21
CA VAL A 47 -1.41 7.17 -2.54
C VAL A 47 -1.39 6.71 -1.09
N LEU A 48 -0.21 6.28 -0.65
CA LEU A 48 0.06 5.84 0.72
C LEU A 48 1.18 6.66 1.32
N ALA A 49 1.05 7.02 2.60
CA ALA A 49 2.14 7.57 3.38
C ALA A 49 2.49 6.65 4.54
N SER A 50 3.78 6.46 4.80
CA SER A 50 4.31 5.76 5.96
C SER A 50 5.32 6.62 6.73
N CYS A 51 5.41 6.44 8.04
CA CYS A 51 6.45 7.06 8.86
C CYS A 51 7.08 6.08 9.85
N SER A 52 8.36 6.34 10.17
CA SER A 52 9.20 5.43 10.93
C SER A 52 9.98 6.13 12.05
N PHE A 53 10.45 5.33 13.01
CA PHE A 53 11.40 5.75 14.04
C PHE A 53 12.79 6.14 13.49
N ASP A 54 13.09 5.81 12.23
CA ASP A 54 14.33 6.24 11.56
C ASP A 54 14.35 7.75 11.21
N ARG A 55 13.32 8.49 11.61
CA ARG A 55 13.11 9.93 11.36
C ARG A 55 12.80 10.25 9.91
N THR A 56 12.29 9.29 9.14
CA THR A 56 11.86 9.48 7.76
C THR A 56 10.36 9.22 7.59
N ALA A 57 9.81 9.83 6.54
CA ALA A 57 8.49 9.53 6.00
C ALA A 57 8.66 9.22 4.51
N ALA A 58 7.87 8.28 4.01
CA ALA A 58 7.86 7.88 2.60
C ALA A 58 6.43 7.98 2.06
N VAL A 59 6.32 8.40 0.80
CA VAL A 59 5.06 8.45 0.05
C VAL A 59 5.18 7.52 -1.14
N TRP A 60 4.15 6.70 -1.34
CA TRP A 60 4.06 5.70 -2.39
C TRP A 60 2.81 5.98 -3.20
N GLU A 61 2.92 5.87 -4.51
CA GLU A 61 1.82 6.01 -5.45
C GLU A 61 1.84 4.81 -6.38
N GLU A 62 0.69 4.19 -6.61
CA GLU A 62 0.57 3.21 -7.68
C GLU A 62 0.43 3.93 -9.02
N ILE A 63 1.45 3.76 -9.86
CA ILE A 63 1.41 4.22 -11.24
C ILE A 63 0.73 3.13 -12.07
N VAL A 64 -0.51 3.38 -12.48
CA VAL A 64 -1.19 2.55 -13.48
C VAL A 64 -0.54 2.85 -14.83
N GLY A 65 0.44 2.03 -15.23
CA GLY A 65 0.92 2.06 -16.62
C GLY A 65 -0.21 1.66 -17.57
N GLU A 66 -0.39 2.39 -18.68
CA GLU A 66 -1.38 2.24 -19.78
C GLU A 66 -1.47 0.84 -20.44
N SER A 67 -0.92 -0.22 -19.84
CA SER A 67 -0.75 -1.51 -20.48
C SER A 67 -1.88 -2.51 -20.24
N ASN A 68 -3.05 -2.14 -19.68
CA ASN A 68 -4.13 -3.12 -19.50
C ASN A 68 -5.56 -2.61 -19.28
N ASP A 69 -5.96 -1.52 -19.93
CA ASP A 69 -7.35 -0.98 -19.93
C ASP A 69 -8.44 -1.94 -20.47
N LYS A 70 -8.12 -3.20 -20.78
CA LYS A 70 -9.07 -4.17 -21.33
C LYS A 70 -9.38 -5.39 -20.47
N LEU A 71 -8.68 -5.64 -19.36
CA LEU A 71 -8.83 -6.93 -18.66
C LEU A 71 -8.94 -6.91 -17.13
N ARG A 72 -8.95 -5.75 -16.46
CA ARG A 72 -8.94 -5.75 -14.99
C ARG A 72 -10.10 -4.97 -14.41
N GLY A 73 -11.26 -5.63 -14.38
CA GLY A 73 -12.30 -5.27 -13.44
C GLY A 73 -11.78 -5.46 -12.01
N GLN A 74 -11.84 -4.39 -11.23
CA GLN A 74 -11.88 -4.37 -9.77
C GLN A 74 -10.75 -5.10 -9.04
N SER A 75 -9.61 -4.43 -8.85
CA SER A 75 -8.76 -4.50 -7.63
C SER A 75 -7.43 -3.81 -7.94
N HIS A 76 -7.21 -2.72 -7.23
CA HIS A 76 -5.92 -2.06 -7.20
C HIS A 76 -5.37 -2.20 -5.77
N TRP A 77 -4.07 -2.50 -5.72
CA TRP A 77 -3.28 -3.06 -4.61
C TRP A 77 -3.83 -2.92 -3.17
#